data_AF-A0A3B1DTF0-F1
#
_entry.id   AF-A0A3B1DTF0-F1
#
_cell.length_a   1.000
_cell.length_b   1.000
_cell.length_c   1.000
_cell.angle_alpha   90.00
_cell.angle_beta   90.00
_cell.angle_gamma   90.00
#
_symmetry.space_group_name_H-M   'P 1'
#
loop_
_entity.id
_entity.type
_entity.pdbx_description
1 polymer ?
#
loop_
_entity_poly.entity_id
_entity_poly.type
_entity_poly.pdbx_seq_one_letter_code
_entity_poly.pdbx_strand_id
1 'polypeptide(L)'
;MEDRNFDAKLAEILDNVEGLDPENRARIERFARQTASRHEKMRNTLGELQESLDHLRLSVKYLVFDLEATRRENQYLRRLIEANGGDANDAQAG
;
A
#
# COMPACT_ATOMS: atom_id res chain seq x y z
N MET A 1 13.95 10.80 -5.47
CA MET A 1 15.25 11.48 -5.26
C MET A 1 16.40 10.48 -5.29
N GLU A 2 16.27 9.26 -4.74
CA GLU A 2 17.31 8.22 -4.81
C GLU A 2 17.54 7.64 -6.23
N ASP A 3 16.49 7.55 -7.05
CA ASP A 3 16.55 6.91 -8.38
C ASP A 3 17.56 7.54 -9.35
N ARG A 4 17.53 8.87 -9.49
CA ARG A 4 18.47 9.60 -10.36
C ARG A 4 19.92 9.43 -9.90
N ASN A 5 20.13 9.08 -8.64
CA ASN A 5 21.44 8.91 -8.04
C ASN A 5 22.05 7.55 -8.42
N PHE A 6 21.24 6.50 -8.51
CA PHE A 6 21.71 5.18 -8.94
C PHE A 6 22.10 5.19 -10.42
N ASP A 7 21.22 5.68 -11.30
CA ASP A 7 21.49 5.71 -12.74
C ASP A 7 22.67 6.61 -13.09
N ALA A 8 22.79 7.77 -12.43
CA ALA A 8 23.92 8.68 -12.62
C ALA A 8 25.24 8.05 -12.15
N LYS A 9 25.25 7.39 -10.99
CA LYS A 9 26.46 6.69 -10.51
C LYS A 9 26.82 5.48 -11.35
N LEU A 10 25.84 4.75 -11.86
CA LEU A 10 26.09 3.61 -12.75
C LEU A 10 26.68 4.10 -14.08
N ALA A 11 26.16 5.20 -14.63
CA ALA A 11 26.71 5.84 -15.81
C ALA A 11 28.14 6.35 -15.56
N GLU A 12 28.39 7.01 -14.43
CA GLU A 12 29.73 7.48 -14.03
C GLU A 12 30.72 6.32 -13.88
N ILE A 13 30.30 5.20 -13.27
CA ILE A 13 31.14 4.00 -13.15
C ILE A 13 31.45 3.40 -14.52
N LEU A 14 30.49 3.41 -15.45
CA LEU A 14 30.66 2.91 -16.82
C LEU A 14 31.57 3.81 -17.68
N ASP A 15 31.55 5.12 -17.44
CA ASP A 15 32.41 6.10 -18.12
C ASP A 15 33.87 5.96 -17.66
N ASN A 16 34.09 5.72 -16.36
CA ASN A 16 35.43 5.55 -15.78
C ASN A 16 36.13 4.21 -16.11
N VAL A 17 35.56 3.38 -16.98
CA VAL A 17 36.12 2.08 -17.41
C VAL A 17 37.15 2.26 -18.55
N GLU A 18 37.46 3.50 -18.94
CA GLU A 18 38.51 3.80 -19.94
C GLU A 18 39.89 3.32 -19.46
N GLY A 19 40.42 2.29 -20.14
CA GLY A 19 41.73 1.69 -19.85
C GLY A 19 41.71 0.18 -19.59
N LEU A 20 40.52 -0.44 -19.51
CA LEU A 20 40.39 -1.88 -19.34
C LEU A 20 40.41 -2.62 -20.68
N ASP A 21 41.06 -3.79 -20.68
CA ASP A 21 41.06 -4.74 -21.80
C ASP A 21 39.61 -5.07 -22.23
N PRO A 22 39.31 -5.24 -23.54
CA PRO A 22 37.94 -5.35 -24.05
C PRO A 22 37.11 -6.47 -23.39
N GLU A 23 37.76 -7.55 -22.97
CA GLU A 23 37.11 -8.66 -22.27
C GLU A 23 36.60 -8.25 -20.88
N ASN A 24 37.40 -7.51 -20.12
CA ASN A 24 37.01 -7.01 -18.80
C ASN A 24 35.91 -5.94 -18.91
N ARG A 25 35.97 -5.07 -19.92
CA ARG A 25 34.93 -4.08 -20.21
C ARG A 25 33.59 -4.73 -20.52
N ALA A 26 33.58 -5.72 -21.41
CA ALA A 26 32.36 -6.47 -21.74
C ALA A 26 31.75 -7.19 -20.52
N ARG A 27 32.60 -7.72 -19.63
CA ARG A 27 32.16 -8.38 -18.41
C ARG A 27 31.52 -7.40 -17.42
N ILE A 28 32.11 -6.22 -17.23
CA ILE A 28 31.56 -5.16 -16.35
C ILE A 28 30.25 -4.63 -16.92
N GLU A 29 30.17 -4.34 -18.21
CA GLU A 29 28.92 -3.90 -18.85
C GLU A 29 27.78 -4.91 -18.67
N ARG A 30 28.09 -6.21 -18.78
CA ARG A 30 27.10 -7.27 -18.57
C ARG A 30 26.59 -7.28 -17.12
N PHE A 31 27.48 -7.15 -16.14
CA PHE A 31 27.08 -7.08 -14.73
C PHE A 31 26.30 -5.81 -14.42
N ALA A 32 26.72 -4.65 -14.96
CA ALA A 32 26.01 -3.39 -14.82
C ALA A 32 24.57 -3.49 -15.35
N ARG A 33 24.38 -4.04 -16.56
CA ARG A 33 23.06 -4.27 -17.14
C ARG A 33 22.20 -5.23 -16.30
N GLN A 34 22.80 -6.31 -15.78
CA GLN A 34 22.09 -7.25 -14.93
C GLN A 34 21.64 -6.61 -13.61
N THR A 35 22.49 -5.80 -12.99
CA THR A 35 22.17 -5.09 -11.75
C THR A 35 21.08 -4.04 -11.98
N ALA A 36 21.18 -3.25 -13.06
CA ALA A 36 20.15 -2.28 -13.43
C ALA A 36 18.78 -2.95 -13.62
N SER A 37 18.72 -4.05 -14.37
CA SER A 37 17.47 -4.80 -14.58
C SER A 37 16.88 -5.36 -13.28
N ARG A 38 17.72 -5.84 -12.35
CA ARG A 38 17.25 -6.29 -11.03
C ARG A 38 16.70 -5.14 -10.19
N HIS A 39 17.38 -3.99 -10.22
CA HIS A 39 16.93 -2.79 -9.52
C HIS A 39 15.59 -2.29 -10.04
N GLU A 40 15.41 -2.26 -11.37
CA GLU A 40 14.15 -1.90 -12.01
C GLU A 40 13.01 -2.85 -11.61
N LYS A 41 13.23 -4.16 -11.64
CA LYS A 41 12.22 -5.14 -11.20
C LYS A 41 11.83 -4.94 -9.74
N MET A 42 12.82 -4.79 -8.86
CA MET A 42 12.57 -4.56 -7.44
C MET A 42 11.77 -3.29 -7.21
N ARG A 43 12.07 -2.22 -7.95
CA ARG A 43 11.32 -0.97 -7.90
C ARG A 43 9.87 -1.15 -8.34
N ASN A 44 9.64 -1.86 -9.43
CA ASN A 44 8.28 -2.14 -9.92
C ASN A 44 7.49 -2.92 -8.87
N THR A 45 8.07 -3.97 -8.27
CA THR A 45 7.44 -4.74 -7.19
C THR A 45 7.16 -3.88 -5.96
N LEU A 46 8.06 -2.97 -5.59
CA LEU A 46 7.81 -2.04 -4.48
C LEU A 46 6.67 -1.08 -4.79
N GLY A 47 6.56 -0.60 -6.04
CA GLY A 47 5.43 0.20 -6.50
C GLY A 47 4.10 -0.54 -6.40
N GLU A 48 4.04 -1.77 -6.90
CA GLU A 48 2.85 -2.63 -6.81
C GLU A 48 2.45 -2.92 -5.35
N LEU A 49 3.43 -3.14 -4.47
CA LEU A 49 3.17 -3.31 -3.03
C LEU A 49 2.63 -2.04 -2.38
N GLN A 50 3.16 -0.86 -2.76
CA GLN A 50 2.64 0.42 -2.27
C GLN A 50 1.19 0.64 -2.71
N GLU A 51 0.86 0.39 -3.97
CA GLU A 51 -0.52 0.47 -4.47
C GLU A 51 -1.45 -0.51 -3.75
N SER A 52 -0.98 -1.73 -3.50
CA SER A 52 -1.73 -2.75 -2.76
C SER A 52 -1.98 -2.32 -1.30
N LEU A 53 -1.00 -1.69 -0.64
CA LEU A 53 -1.15 -1.16 0.71
C LEU A 53 -2.11 0.03 0.76
N ASP A 54 -2.06 0.92 -0.24
CA ASP A 54 -2.99 2.04 -0.35
C ASP A 54 -4.42 1.55 -0.57
N HIS A 55 -4.60 0.54 -1.42
CA HIS A 55 -5.89 -0.12 -1.59
C HIS A 55 -6.39 -0.74 -0.29
N LEU A 56 -5.54 -1.52 0.41
CA LEU A 56 -5.89 -2.13 1.69
C LEU A 56 -6.27 -1.08 2.74
N ARG A 57 -5.51 0.02 2.80
CA ARG A 57 -5.80 1.14 3.71
C ARG A 57 -7.17 1.74 3.45
N LEU A 58 -7.56 1.91 2.19
CA LEU A 58 -8.88 2.40 1.82
C LEU A 58 -9.97 1.39 2.22
N SER A 59 -9.77 0.11 1.93
CA SER A 59 -10.70 -0.96 2.30
C SER A 59 -10.93 -1.03 3.80
N VAL A 60 -9.88 -0.87 4.62
CA VAL A 60 -10.01 -0.80 6.09
C VAL A 60 -10.83 0.42 6.52
N LYS A 61 -10.62 1.59 5.90
CA LYS A 61 -11.44 2.79 6.21
C LYS A 61 -12.93 2.53 5.97
N TYR A 62 -13.28 1.90 4.86
CA TYR A 62 -14.67 1.56 4.56
C TYR A 62 -15.24 0.56 5.56
N LEU A 63 -14.48 -0.50 5.87
CA LEU A 63 -14.93 -1.51 6.82
C LEU A 63 -15.19 -0.93 8.21
N VAL A 64 -14.34 -0.02 8.68
CA VAL A 64 -14.53 0.70 9.95
C VAL A 64 -15.74 1.62 9.89
N PHE A 65 -15.97 2.30 8.76
CA PHE A 65 -17.11 3.17 8.57
C PHE A 65 -18.44 2.39 8.60
N ASP A 66 -18.52 1.30 7.87
CA ASP A 66 -19.70 0.43 7.82
C ASP A 66 -19.99 -0.21 9.19
N LEU A 67 -18.93 -0.60 9.92
CA LEU A 67 -19.06 -1.12 11.28
C LEU A 67 -19.64 -0.07 12.24
N GLU A 68 -19.22 1.19 12.14
CA GLU A 68 -19.78 2.27 12.96
C GLU A 68 -21.23 2.59 12.56
N ALA A 69 -21.57 2.54 11.26
CA ALA A 69 -22.94 2.72 10.79
C ALA A 69 -23.88 1.65 11.35
N THR A 70 -23.49 0.38 11.24
CA THR A 70 -24.28 -0.76 11.78
C THR A 70 -24.36 -0.73 13.31
N ARG A 71 -23.31 -0.29 14.01
CA ARG A 71 -23.34 -0.10 15.46
C ARG A 71 -24.36 0.96 15.88
N ARG A 72 -24.39 2.10 15.18
CA ARG A 72 -25.36 3.19 15.44
C ARG A 72 -26.79 2.75 15.15
N GLU A 73 -26.99 2.05 14.04
CA GLU A 73 -28.30 1.49 13.68
C GLU A 73 -28.80 0.50 14.76
N ASN A 74 -27.94 -0.41 15.23
CA ASN A 74 -28.32 -1.35 16.29
C ASN A 74 -28.74 -0.63 17.58
N GLN A 75 -28.01 0.41 17.98
CA GLN A 75 -28.36 1.23 19.14
C GLN A 75 -29.71 1.95 18.96
N TYR A 76 -29.95 2.51 17.78
CA TYR A 76 -31.21 3.16 17.45
C TYR A 76 -32.39 2.17 17.52
N LEU A 77 -32.24 0.98 16.94
CA LEU A 77 -33.26 -0.07 16.96
C LEU A 77 -33.56 -0.55 18.39
N ARG A 78 -32.54 -0.74 19.23
CA ARG A 78 -32.73 -1.11 20.64
C ARG A 78 -33.54 -0.07 21.40
N ARG A 79 -33.23 1.21 21.23
CA ARG A 79 -33.97 2.32 21.85
C ARG A 79 -35.44 2.34 21.40
N LEU A 80 -35.72 2.04 20.13
CA LEU A 80 -37.09 1.96 19.61
C LEU A 80 -37.88 0.82 20.28
N ILE A 81 -37.25 -0.34 20.46
CA ILE A 81 -37.86 -1.49 21.14
C ILE A 81 -38.11 -1.18 22.62
N GLU A 82 -37.14 -0.58 23.30
CA GLU A 82 -37.27 -0.17 24.71
C GLU A 82 -38.40 0.83 24.91
N ALA A 83 -38.53 1.83 24.03
CA ALA A 83 -39.63 2.79 24.05
C ALA A 83 -41.00 2.11 23.87
N ASN A 84 -41.14 1.26 22.84
CA ASN A 84 -42.41 0.54 22.58
C ASN A 84 -42.76 -0.50 23.66
N GLY A 85 -41.76 -1.10 24.32
CA GLY A 85 -41.96 -2.04 25.42
C GLY A 85 -42.37 -1.37 26.74
N GLY A 86 -41.97 -0.11 26.95
CA GLY A 86 -42.42 0.72 28.08
C GLY A 86 -43.90 1.11 27.97
N ASP A 87 -44.34 1.51 26.77
CA ASP A 87 -45.74 1.91 26.52
C ASP A 87 -46.74 0.74 26.72
N ALA A 88 -46.33 -0.50 26.47
CA ALA A 88 -47.19 -1.68 26.65
C ALA A 88 -47.42 -2.06 28.12
N ASN A 89 -46.48 -1.72 29.01
CA ASN A 89 -46.57 -2.04 30.45
C ASN A 89 -47.37 -0.98 31.23
N ASP A 90 -47.28 0.30 30.84
CA ASP A 90 -48.04 1.38 31.47
C ASP A 90 -49.54 1.33 31.07
N ALA A 91 -49.87 0.81 29.88
CA ALA A 91 -51.26 0.64 29.43
C ALA A 91 -52.02 -0.51 30.15
N GLN A 92 -51.33 -1.40 30.88
CA GLN A 92 -51.95 -2.48 31.67
C GLN A 92 -52.02 -2.16 33.17
N ALA A 93 -51.42 -1.06 33.63
CA ALA A 93 -51.33 -0.67 35.03
C ALA A 93 -52.27 0.49 35.44
N GLY A 94 -53.11 0.99 34.52
CA GLY A 94 -54.16 2.00 34.78
C GLY A 94 -55.55 1.46 34.51
#